data_AF-A0A7K0CLP7-F1
#
_entry.id   AF-A0A7K0CLP7-F1
#
_cell.length_a   1.000
_cell.length_b   1.000
_cell.length_c   1.000
_cell.angle_alpha   90.00
_cell.angle_beta   90.00
_cell.angle_gamma   90.00
#
_symmetry.space_group_name_H-M   'P 1'
#
loop_
_entity.id
_entity.type
_entity.pdbx_description
1 polymer ?
#
loop_
_entity_poly.entity_id
_entity_poly.type
_entity_poly.pdbx_seq_one_letter_code
_entity_poly.pdbx_strand_id
1 'polypeptide(L)'
;MSEAYSPIPELNLLKEFENRLGPIYYSDGFELREYNADSGLDTWSDHPDFLTRFIPFAQANGSGSDYALWRCDDRRDLATLPIVMIGDEGALYVIARNLPELFQLLAIDSEPFSDMGFHTPDSAEEHSPGHHEYLTWLHQTFGLEPPEDVEALWAERKELDDRFRTWASQFVDLGDY
;
A
#
# COMPACT_ATOMS: atom_id res chain seq x y z
N MET A 1 -23.21 10.02 13.86
CA MET A 1 -22.42 10.24 12.63
C MET A 1 -21.18 9.38 12.83
N SER A 2 -20.95 8.37 12.00
CA SER A 2 -19.65 7.69 12.04
C SER A 2 -18.60 8.75 11.74
N GLU A 3 -17.59 8.88 12.58
CA GLU A 3 -16.39 9.64 12.18
C GLU A 3 -15.82 8.96 10.93
N ALA A 4 -15.32 9.76 9.99
CA ALA A 4 -14.67 9.25 8.79
C ALA A 4 -13.42 8.47 9.22
N TYR A 5 -13.14 7.36 8.53
CA TYR A 5 -11.98 6.52 8.80
C TYR A 5 -10.66 7.28 8.60
N SER A 6 -10.59 8.14 7.59
CA SER A 6 -9.42 8.97 7.30
C SER A 6 -9.84 10.31 6.66
N PRO A 7 -8.92 11.30 6.55
CA PRO A 7 -9.17 12.50 5.75
C PRO A 7 -9.13 12.24 4.23
N ILE A 8 -8.85 11.01 3.79
CA ILE A 8 -8.70 10.62 2.38
C ILE A 8 -10.00 9.97 1.89
N PRO A 9 -10.75 10.61 0.96
CA PRO A 9 -12.03 10.08 0.48
C PRO A 9 -11.95 8.64 -0.04
N GLU A 10 -10.90 8.30 -0.77
CA GLU A 10 -10.67 7.00 -1.38
C GLU A 10 -10.51 5.89 -0.33
N LEU A 11 -9.80 6.15 0.77
CA LEU A 11 -9.70 5.21 1.88
C LEU A 11 -11.03 5.05 2.63
N ASN A 12 -11.85 6.11 2.71
CA ASN A 12 -13.19 6.00 3.29
C ASN A 12 -14.09 5.12 2.42
N LEU A 13 -14.00 5.25 1.09
CA LEU A 13 -14.73 4.39 0.15
C LEU A 13 -14.29 2.92 0.27
N LEU A 14 -12.99 2.67 0.40
CA LEU A 14 -12.47 1.33 0.65
C LEU A 14 -12.99 0.79 1.99
N LYS A 15 -12.98 1.61 3.05
CA LYS A 15 -13.49 1.17 4.35
C LYS A 15 -14.98 0.84 4.34
N GLU A 16 -15.78 1.62 3.61
CA GLU A 16 -17.18 1.33 3.39
C GLU A 16 -17.38 0.02 2.61
N PHE A 17 -16.53 -0.27 1.63
CA PHE A 17 -16.52 -1.54 0.93
C PHE A 17 -16.22 -2.70 1.87
N GLU A 18 -15.14 -2.65 2.65
CA GLU A 18 -14.79 -3.70 3.64
C GLU A 18 -15.93 -3.95 4.63
N ASN A 19 -16.52 -2.89 5.16
CA ASN A 19 -17.62 -3.00 6.13
C ASN A 19 -18.85 -3.70 5.54
N ARG A 20 -19.12 -3.54 4.23
CA ARG A 20 -20.21 -4.24 3.53
C ARG A 20 -19.85 -5.68 3.20
N LEU A 21 -18.59 -5.92 2.83
CA LEU A 21 -18.08 -7.25 2.49
C LEU A 21 -18.07 -8.19 3.71
N GLY A 22 -17.76 -7.64 4.89
CA GLY A 22 -17.68 -8.40 6.13
C GLY A 22 -16.28 -9.01 6.36
N PRO A 23 -16.14 -10.00 7.25
CA PRO A 23 -14.85 -10.52 7.70
C PRO A 23 -14.24 -11.52 6.71
N ILE A 24 -14.07 -11.13 5.45
CA ILE A 24 -13.41 -11.92 4.40
C ILE A 24 -12.38 -11.07 3.68
N TYR A 25 -11.28 -11.70 3.26
CA TYR A 25 -10.28 -11.06 2.43
C TYR A 25 -10.78 -10.87 1.00
N TYR A 26 -10.27 -9.84 0.35
CA TYR A 26 -10.49 -9.53 -1.07
C TYR A 26 -9.18 -9.30 -1.84
N SER A 27 -8.08 -9.18 -1.11
CA SER A 27 -6.71 -9.14 -1.60
C SER A 27 -5.87 -9.84 -0.54
N ASP A 28 -5.07 -10.83 -0.94
CA ASP A 28 -4.33 -11.68 -0.01
C ASP A 28 -3.39 -10.85 0.89
N GLY A 29 -3.39 -11.17 2.18
CA GLY A 29 -2.61 -10.45 3.20
C GLY A 29 -3.01 -8.99 3.50
N PHE A 30 -3.92 -8.38 2.72
CA PHE A 30 -4.33 -6.98 2.90
C PHE A 30 -5.40 -6.81 3.98
N GLU A 31 -5.21 -5.83 4.86
CA GLU A 31 -6.24 -5.40 5.81
C GLU A 31 -6.09 -3.91 6.15
N LEU A 32 -7.15 -3.10 6.07
CA LEU A 32 -7.11 -1.74 6.62
C LEU A 32 -6.90 -1.77 8.14
N ARG A 33 -5.88 -1.04 8.59
CA ARG A 33 -5.56 -0.80 10.01
C ARG A 33 -6.11 0.55 10.45
N GLU A 34 -6.00 0.86 11.74
CA GLU A 34 -6.32 2.20 12.23
C GLU A 34 -5.47 3.24 11.49
N TYR A 35 -6.12 4.30 10.99
CA TYR A 35 -5.43 5.31 10.18
C TYR A 35 -4.41 6.08 11.02
N ASN A 36 -3.18 6.15 10.51
CA ASN A 36 -2.03 6.79 11.15
C ASN A 36 -1.70 6.22 12.54
N ALA A 37 -2.01 4.93 12.75
CA ALA A 37 -1.53 4.18 13.90
C ALA A 37 -0.06 3.82 13.75
N ASP A 38 0.53 3.36 14.86
CA ASP A 38 1.91 2.88 14.88
C ASP A 38 2.09 1.65 13.96
N SER A 39 3.19 1.64 13.22
CA SER A 39 3.58 0.59 12.27
C SER A 39 5.04 0.18 12.46
N GLY A 40 5.58 0.35 13.67
CA GLY A 40 6.95 -0.05 14.00
C GLY A 40 8.05 0.76 13.32
N LEU A 41 7.74 1.96 12.81
CA LEU A 41 8.72 2.84 12.15
C LEU A 41 9.82 3.33 13.10
N ASP A 42 9.55 3.33 14.41
CA ASP A 42 10.53 3.61 15.46
C ASP A 42 11.67 2.57 15.50
N THR A 43 11.40 1.33 15.08
CA THR A 43 12.43 0.29 14.93
C THR A 43 13.42 0.58 13.80
N TRP A 44 13.05 1.45 12.86
CA TRP A 44 13.90 1.87 11.74
C TRP A 44 14.70 3.13 12.08
N SER A 45 14.06 4.14 12.68
CA SER A 45 14.70 5.39 13.08
C SER A 45 13.92 6.10 14.18
N ASP A 46 14.64 6.64 15.16
CA ASP A 46 14.08 7.56 16.16
C ASP A 46 13.99 9.01 15.64
N HIS A 47 14.40 9.29 14.40
CA HIS A 47 14.49 10.65 13.89
C HIS A 47 13.10 11.25 13.58
N PRO A 48 12.70 12.39 14.16
CA PRO A 48 11.37 12.96 13.94
C PRO A 48 11.05 13.27 12.48
N ASP A 49 12.04 13.75 11.71
CA ASP A 49 11.86 14.02 10.28
C ASP A 49 11.65 12.76 9.43
N PHE A 50 12.00 11.57 9.95
CA PHE A 50 11.66 10.29 9.35
C PHE A 50 10.24 9.87 9.76
N LEU A 51 9.99 9.80 11.08
CA LEU A 51 8.72 9.31 11.63
C LEU A 51 7.50 10.12 11.17
N THR A 52 7.63 11.44 11.09
CA THR A 52 6.52 12.33 10.69
C THR A 52 6.21 12.33 9.19
N ARG A 53 7.01 11.62 8.39
CA ARG A 53 6.85 11.54 6.93
C ARG A 53 6.06 10.32 6.48
N PHE A 54 5.62 9.47 7.40
CA PHE A 54 4.78 8.32 7.09
C PHE A 54 3.39 8.47 7.70
N ILE A 55 2.39 7.97 6.98
CA ILE A 55 1.02 7.86 7.45
C ILE A 55 0.57 6.42 7.20
N PRO A 56 0.77 5.51 8.17
CA PRO A 56 0.35 4.12 8.07
C PRO A 56 -1.17 3.99 7.94
N PHE A 57 -1.66 2.98 7.21
CA PHE A 57 -3.10 2.79 7.06
C PHE A 57 -3.54 1.34 6.82
N ALA A 58 -2.64 0.43 6.46
CA ALA A 58 -3.01 -0.96 6.16
C ALA A 58 -1.86 -1.92 6.42
N GLN A 59 -2.20 -3.17 6.70
CA GLN A 59 -1.28 -4.29 6.61
C GLN A 59 -1.11 -4.68 5.14
N ALA A 60 0.13 -4.98 4.75
CA ALA A 60 0.52 -5.30 3.39
C ALA A 60 0.57 -6.81 3.09
N ASN A 61 0.91 -7.63 4.08
CA ASN A 61 1.02 -9.09 3.93
C ASN A 61 0.83 -9.79 5.28
N GLY A 62 0.75 -11.12 5.28
CA GLY A 62 0.56 -11.96 6.45
C GLY A 62 1.78 -12.08 7.37
N SER A 63 2.98 -11.64 6.95
CA SER A 63 4.19 -11.65 7.78
C SER A 63 4.25 -10.49 8.77
N GLY A 64 3.57 -9.38 8.47
CA GLY A 64 3.48 -8.20 9.33
C GLY A 64 4.07 -6.94 8.72
N SER A 65 4.25 -6.90 7.40
CA SER A 65 4.57 -5.67 6.69
C SER A 65 3.36 -4.73 6.64
N ASP A 66 3.60 -3.42 6.57
CA ASP A 66 2.56 -2.38 6.53
C ASP A 66 2.68 -1.49 5.29
N TYR A 67 1.56 -0.87 4.90
CA TYR A 67 1.50 0.23 3.96
C TYR A 67 1.36 1.57 4.66
N ALA A 68 2.15 2.54 4.19
CA ALA A 68 2.06 3.92 4.61
C ALA A 68 2.12 4.88 3.43
N LEU A 69 1.42 6.01 3.52
CA LEU A 69 1.63 7.12 2.60
C LEU A 69 2.93 7.82 2.97
N TRP A 70 3.79 8.07 1.98
CA TRP A 70 5.00 8.86 2.16
C TRP A 70 4.77 10.33 1.83
N ARG A 71 4.82 11.18 2.85
CA ARG A 71 4.69 12.64 2.80
C ARG A 71 5.94 13.31 2.22
N CYS A 72 6.27 12.98 0.98
CA CYS A 72 7.44 13.49 0.26
C CYS A 72 7.43 15.02 0.00
N ASP A 73 6.25 15.64 0.04
CA ASP A 73 6.06 17.08 -0.13
C ASP A 73 4.78 17.57 0.60
N ASP A 74 4.45 18.86 0.45
CA ASP A 74 3.34 19.51 1.16
C ASP A 74 2.02 19.50 0.39
N ARG A 75 1.84 18.60 -0.59
CA ARG A 75 0.59 18.51 -1.34
C ARG A 75 -0.59 18.24 -0.40
N ARG A 76 -1.72 18.87 -0.70
CA ARG A 76 -2.96 18.71 0.09
C ARG A 76 -3.69 17.43 -0.23
N ASP A 77 -3.59 16.97 -1.48
CA ASP A 77 -4.24 15.75 -1.93
C ASP A 77 -3.38 14.54 -1.55
N LEU A 78 -3.73 13.95 -0.41
CA LEU A 78 -2.99 12.83 0.16
C LEU A 78 -3.14 11.55 -0.68
N ALA A 79 -4.22 11.37 -1.43
CA ALA A 79 -4.42 10.18 -2.26
C ALA A 79 -3.37 10.07 -3.39
N THR A 80 -2.74 11.18 -3.74
CA THR A 80 -1.67 11.26 -4.74
C THR A 80 -0.26 11.07 -4.16
N LEU A 81 -0.13 10.87 -2.84
CA LEU A 81 1.16 10.57 -2.23
C LEU A 81 1.60 9.15 -2.58
N PRO A 82 2.91 8.91 -2.75
CA PRO A 82 3.44 7.56 -2.91
C PRO A 82 3.08 6.67 -1.72
N ILE A 83 2.86 5.40 -1.99
CA ILE A 83 2.69 4.37 -0.97
C ILE A 83 4.02 3.64 -0.79
N VAL A 84 4.44 3.50 0.46
CA VAL A 84 5.63 2.74 0.86
C VAL A 84 5.19 1.46 1.53
N MET A 85 5.90 0.37 1.22
CA MET A 85 5.86 -0.87 1.99
C MET A 85 6.92 -0.78 3.09
N ILE A 86 6.50 -0.97 4.32
CA ILE A 86 7.33 -1.07 5.52
C ILE A 86 7.42 -2.56 5.85
N GLY A 87 8.51 -3.18 5.42
CA GLY A 87 8.73 -4.62 5.53
C GLY A 87 9.19 -5.03 6.91
N ASP A 88 8.61 -6.10 7.44
CA ASP A 88 9.01 -6.74 8.70
C ASP A 88 10.37 -7.47 8.59
N GLU A 89 10.83 -7.75 7.37
CA GLU A 89 12.14 -8.34 7.07
C GLU A 89 13.20 -7.31 6.62
N GLY A 90 12.94 -6.01 6.82
CA GLY A 90 13.91 -4.96 6.50
C GLY A 90 13.86 -4.44 5.05
N ALA A 91 12.76 -4.68 4.34
CA ALA A 91 12.48 -4.04 3.06
C ALA A 91 11.75 -2.71 3.27
N LEU A 92 12.26 -1.60 2.72
CA LEU A 92 11.58 -0.30 2.77
C LEU A 92 11.67 0.37 1.40
N TYR A 93 10.54 0.42 0.69
CA TYR A 93 10.50 0.88 -0.70
C TYR A 93 9.11 1.37 -1.12
N VAL A 94 9.05 2.17 -2.18
CA VAL A 94 7.79 2.67 -2.75
C VAL A 94 7.10 1.54 -3.50
N ILE A 95 5.96 1.05 -2.99
CA ILE A 95 5.18 -0.03 -3.62
C ILE A 95 4.29 0.48 -4.76
N ALA A 96 3.72 1.69 -4.61
CA ALA A 96 2.81 2.29 -5.58
C ALA A 96 3.01 3.82 -5.64
N ARG A 97 2.81 4.41 -6.82
CA ARG A 97 2.98 5.87 -7.01
C ARG A 97 1.89 6.71 -6.34
N ASN A 98 0.74 6.11 -6.07
CA ASN A 98 -0.44 6.74 -5.45
C ASN A 98 -1.44 5.67 -5.01
N LEU A 99 -2.52 6.11 -4.34
CA LEU A 99 -3.55 5.22 -3.82
C LEU A 99 -4.39 4.51 -4.92
N PRO A 100 -4.80 5.17 -6.03
CA PRO A 100 -5.40 4.47 -7.16
C PRO A 100 -4.55 3.33 -7.72
N GLU A 101 -3.25 3.52 -7.86
CA GLU A 101 -2.33 2.48 -8.33
C GLU A 101 -2.25 1.32 -7.33
N LEU A 102 -2.19 1.60 -6.02
CA LEU A 102 -2.29 0.54 -5.01
C LEU A 102 -3.60 -0.25 -5.16
N PHE A 103 -4.72 0.41 -5.41
CA PHE A 103 -6.00 -0.28 -5.59
C PHE A 103 -5.99 -1.21 -6.81
N GLN A 104 -5.31 -0.84 -7.89
CA GLN A 104 -5.10 -1.74 -9.03
C GLN A 104 -4.21 -2.93 -8.62
N LEU A 105 -3.14 -2.71 -7.88
CA LEU A 105 -2.25 -3.78 -7.42
C LEU A 105 -2.96 -4.78 -6.49
N LEU A 106 -3.82 -4.30 -5.57
CA LEU A 106 -4.64 -5.18 -4.73
C LEU A 106 -5.59 -6.07 -5.54
N ALA A 107 -5.93 -5.65 -6.77
CA ALA A 107 -6.75 -6.41 -7.70
C ALA A 107 -6.00 -7.59 -8.35
N ILE A 108 -4.72 -7.78 -8.05
CA ILE A 108 -3.97 -9.00 -8.37
C ILE A 108 -4.31 -10.10 -7.35
N ASP A 109 -4.61 -9.70 -6.11
CA ASP A 109 -4.92 -10.60 -4.99
C ASP A 109 -3.79 -11.60 -4.72
N SER A 110 -2.60 -11.03 -4.54
CA SER A 110 -1.39 -11.70 -4.09
C SER A 110 -0.64 -10.79 -3.13
N GLU A 111 0.13 -11.36 -2.21
CA GLU A 111 0.98 -10.57 -1.31
C GLU A 111 2.17 -9.97 -2.07
N PRO A 112 2.61 -8.75 -1.72
CA PRO A 112 3.87 -8.23 -2.22
C PRO A 112 5.05 -8.95 -1.58
N PHE A 113 6.00 -9.40 -2.40
CA PHE A 113 7.28 -9.92 -1.94
C PHE A 113 8.27 -8.79 -1.64
N SER A 114 9.18 -9.01 -0.70
CA SER A 114 10.32 -8.11 -0.46
C SER A 114 11.10 -7.90 -1.76
N ASP A 115 11.37 -6.65 -2.13
CA ASP A 115 12.18 -6.22 -3.30
C ASP A 115 11.65 -6.59 -4.70
N MET A 116 10.56 -7.34 -4.80
CA MET A 116 9.93 -7.75 -6.07
C MET A 116 8.45 -7.35 -6.17
N GLY A 117 7.82 -7.12 -5.01
CA GLY A 117 6.42 -6.72 -4.84
C GLY A 117 5.43 -7.68 -5.44
N PHE A 118 4.42 -7.16 -6.12
CA PHE A 118 3.31 -7.97 -6.59
C PHE A 118 3.74 -8.80 -7.80
N HIS A 119 3.34 -10.06 -7.79
CA HIS A 119 3.43 -10.94 -8.94
C HIS A 119 2.04 -11.43 -9.33
N THR A 120 1.81 -11.54 -10.64
CA THR A 120 0.64 -12.24 -11.15
C THR A 120 0.75 -13.72 -10.78
N PRO A 121 -0.26 -14.32 -10.15
CA PRO A 121 -0.22 -15.74 -9.82
C PRO A 121 0.00 -16.58 -11.09
N ASP A 122 0.92 -17.54 -11.03
CA ASP A 122 0.99 -18.59 -12.05
C ASP A 122 -0.32 -19.40 -11.96
N SER A 123 -1.10 -19.39 -13.05
CA SER A 123 -2.51 -19.79 -13.06
C SER A 123 -2.87 -21.00 -12.17
N ALA A 124 -3.89 -20.79 -11.32
CA ALA A 124 -4.62 -21.74 -10.45
C ALA A 124 -4.51 -21.49 -8.92
N GLU A 125 -4.00 -20.34 -8.47
CA GLU A 125 -4.25 -19.92 -7.09
C GLU A 125 -5.73 -19.53 -6.91
N GLU A 126 -6.33 -20.01 -5.81
CA GLU A 126 -7.68 -19.63 -5.43
C GLU A 126 -7.64 -18.19 -4.92
N HIS A 127 -8.26 -17.28 -5.67
CA HIS A 127 -8.47 -15.92 -5.22
C HIS A 127 -9.19 -15.86 -3.87
N SER A 128 -8.89 -14.82 -3.09
CA SER A 128 -9.59 -14.45 -1.88
C SER A 128 -11.11 -14.45 -2.10
N PRO A 129 -11.91 -14.90 -1.12
CA PRO A 129 -13.35 -15.03 -1.29
C PRO A 129 -14.08 -13.76 -1.74
N GLY A 130 -13.58 -12.57 -1.36
CA GLY A 130 -14.15 -11.28 -1.74
C GLY A 130 -13.51 -10.62 -2.97
N HIS A 131 -12.62 -11.32 -3.69
CA HIS A 131 -11.88 -10.76 -4.81
C HIS A 131 -12.80 -10.26 -5.93
N HIS A 132 -13.81 -11.04 -6.30
CA HIS A 132 -14.74 -10.67 -7.37
C HIS A 132 -15.56 -9.41 -7.04
N GLU A 133 -16.00 -9.30 -5.78
CA GLU A 133 -16.68 -8.12 -5.25
C GLU A 133 -15.77 -6.89 -5.27
N TYR A 134 -14.48 -7.06 -4.98
CA TYR A 134 -13.49 -6.00 -5.06
C TYR A 134 -13.28 -5.51 -6.49
N LEU A 135 -13.11 -6.40 -7.46
CA LEU A 135 -13.01 -6.02 -8.88
C LEU A 135 -14.24 -5.23 -9.35
N THR A 136 -15.43 -5.70 -8.97
CA THR A 136 -16.69 -5.02 -9.29
C THR A 136 -16.74 -3.62 -8.67
N TRP A 137 -16.37 -3.50 -7.39
CA TRP A 137 -16.34 -2.24 -6.67
C TRP A 137 -15.30 -1.27 -7.25
N LEU A 138 -14.10 -1.75 -7.56
CA LEU A 138 -12.99 -0.98 -8.12
C LEU A 138 -13.39 -0.33 -9.46
N HIS A 139 -13.96 -1.13 -10.36
CA HIS A 139 -14.44 -0.65 -11.65
C HIS A 139 -15.63 0.33 -11.49
N GLN A 140 -16.61 0.02 -10.64
CA GLN A 140 -17.79 0.88 -10.46
C GLN A 140 -17.47 2.22 -9.76
N THR A 141 -16.50 2.23 -8.85
CA THR A 141 -16.19 3.40 -8.02
C THR A 141 -15.14 4.29 -8.66
N PHE A 142 -14.11 3.70 -9.28
CA PHE A 142 -12.96 4.43 -9.82
C PHE A 142 -12.79 4.28 -11.33
N GLY A 143 -13.51 3.36 -11.98
CA GLY A 143 -13.27 3.02 -13.39
C GLY A 143 -11.92 2.36 -13.61
N LEU A 144 -11.38 1.70 -12.57
CA LEU A 144 -10.09 1.03 -12.60
C LEU A 144 -10.26 -0.48 -12.78
N GLU A 145 -9.27 -1.09 -13.41
CA GLU A 145 -9.17 -2.53 -13.63
C GLU A 145 -7.82 -3.03 -13.07
N PRO A 146 -7.66 -4.36 -12.85
CA PRO A 146 -6.36 -4.93 -12.56
C PRO A 146 -5.31 -4.49 -13.59
N PRO A 147 -4.04 -4.36 -13.18
CA PRO A 147 -2.98 -3.95 -14.09
C PRO A 147 -2.80 -4.98 -15.21
N GLU A 148 -2.73 -4.50 -16.46
CA GLU A 148 -2.41 -5.36 -17.61
C GLU A 148 -0.96 -5.87 -17.56
N ASP A 149 -0.05 -5.04 -17.04
CA ASP A 149 1.39 -5.32 -16.96
C ASP A 149 1.95 -4.82 -15.62
N VAL A 150 2.10 -5.75 -14.68
CA VAL A 150 2.61 -5.48 -13.33
C VAL A 150 4.08 -5.07 -13.37
N GLU A 151 4.88 -5.68 -14.26
CA GLU A 151 6.30 -5.38 -14.44
C GLU A 151 6.49 -3.96 -14.97
N ALA A 152 5.63 -3.50 -15.89
CA ALA A 152 5.65 -2.12 -16.36
C ALA A 152 5.36 -1.12 -15.23
N LEU A 153 4.33 -1.38 -14.41
CA LEU A 153 4.06 -0.53 -13.23
C LEU A 153 5.24 -0.52 -12.25
N TRP A 154 5.85 -1.68 -12.04
CA TRP A 154 7.04 -1.82 -11.20
C TRP A 154 8.20 -0.98 -11.73
N ALA A 155 8.45 -1.00 -13.04
CA ALA A 155 9.51 -0.23 -13.67
C ALA A 155 9.23 1.29 -13.61
N GLU A 156 7.99 1.72 -13.81
CA GLU A 156 7.59 3.13 -13.82
C GLU A 156 7.80 3.82 -12.47
N ARG A 157 7.82 3.08 -11.36
CA ARG A 157 8.07 3.65 -10.03
C ARG A 157 9.55 3.87 -9.73
N LYS A 158 10.47 3.34 -10.54
CA LYS A 158 11.90 3.26 -10.21
C LYS A 158 12.49 4.61 -9.79
N GLU A 159 12.24 5.67 -10.56
CA GLU A 159 12.76 7.01 -10.24
C GLU A 159 12.21 7.54 -8.91
N LEU A 160 10.96 7.20 -8.58
CA LEU A 160 10.32 7.58 -7.33
C LEU A 160 10.87 6.80 -6.14
N ASP A 161 11.14 5.51 -6.33
CA ASP A 161 11.80 4.66 -5.33
C ASP A 161 13.26 5.10 -5.09
N ASP A 162 14.02 5.39 -6.15
CA ASP A 162 15.38 5.91 -6.04
C ASP A 162 15.42 7.23 -5.24
N ARG A 163 14.41 8.10 -5.45
CA ARG A 163 14.23 9.34 -4.67
C ARG A 163 13.88 9.05 -3.21
N PHE A 164 13.00 8.09 -2.97
CA PHE A 164 12.64 7.65 -1.62
C PHE A 164 13.84 7.10 -0.87
N ARG A 165 14.59 6.17 -1.47
CA ARG A 165 15.79 5.57 -0.87
C ARG A 165 16.87 6.61 -0.59
N THR A 166 17.08 7.57 -1.49
CA THR A 166 18.01 8.70 -1.27
C THR A 166 17.60 9.59 -0.09
N TRP A 167 16.30 9.76 0.13
CA TRP A 167 15.79 10.50 1.28
C TRP A 167 15.91 9.68 2.57
N ALA A 168 15.46 8.42 2.55
CA ALA A 168 15.43 7.54 3.71
C ALA A 168 16.84 7.19 4.22
N SER A 169 17.84 7.07 3.34
CA SER A 169 19.24 6.79 3.70
C SER A 169 19.91 7.86 4.57
N GLN A 170 19.26 9.02 4.73
CA GLN A 170 19.69 10.06 5.68
C GLN A 170 19.37 9.68 7.14
N PHE A 171 18.49 8.70 7.35
CA PHE A 171 17.94 8.34 8.65
C PHE A 171 18.12 6.87 9.02
N VAL A 172 18.21 5.99 8.02
CA VAL A 172 18.29 4.53 8.19
C VAL A 172 19.36 3.93 7.28
N ASP A 173 19.94 2.80 7.68
CA ASP A 173 20.84 2.01 6.83
C ASP A 173 20.00 1.10 5.93
N LEU A 174 19.76 1.54 4.70
CA LEU A 174 19.11 0.72 3.68
C LEU A 174 20.20 -0.16 3.08
N GLY A 175 20.20 -1.45 3.40
CA GLY A 175 21.14 -2.39 2.79
C GLY A 175 21.11 -2.31 1.25
N ASP A 176 22.27 -2.49 0.62
CA ASP A 176 22.37 -2.69 -0.83
C ASP A 176 21.80 -4.08 -1.17
N TYR A 177 20.53 -4.14 -1.58
CA TYR A 177 19.91 -5.36 -2.12
C TYR A 177 19.89 -5.32 -3.65
#